data_AF-A0A7S1IP17-F1
#
_entry.id   AF-A0A7S1IP17-F1
#
_cell.length_a   1.000
_cell.length_b   1.000
_cell.length_c   1.000
_cell.angle_alpha   90.00
_cell.angle_beta   90.00
_cell.angle_gamma   90.00
#
_symmetry.space_group_name_H-M   'P 1'
#
loop_
_entity.id
_entity.type
_entity.pdbx_description
1 polymer ?
#
loop_
_entity_poly.entity_id
_entity_poly.type
_entity_poly.pdbx_seq_one_letter_code
_entity_poly.pdbx_strand_id
1 'polypeptide(L)'
;SPFVVPTQPAMLRVVVLLSFWGLSLCYDSLAVPWVTGTDNMPLTVPMQQKIFRHQHPRDCRAVPFLVWHMHNYTLAADLHMLSWGLAKAMNEGKVLFVVQRWKHATGASPPGPE
;
A
#
# COMPACT_ATOMS: atom_id res chain seq x y z
N SER A 1 24.87 43.15 37.34
CA SER A 1 24.04 43.79 36.30
C SER A 1 23.02 42.80 35.77
N PRO A 2 21.72 42.94 36.08
CA PRO A 2 20.66 42.22 35.38
C PRO A 2 20.11 43.06 34.23
N PHE A 3 20.00 42.39 33.08
CA PHE A 3 19.51 42.88 31.81
C PHE A 3 18.00 43.15 31.87
N VAL A 4 17.62 44.33 31.42
CA VAL A 4 16.24 44.84 31.33
C VAL A 4 15.58 44.22 30.10
N VAL A 5 14.38 43.65 30.27
CA VAL A 5 13.46 43.38 29.15
C VAL A 5 12.46 44.52 29.09
N PRO A 6 12.33 45.21 27.94
CA PRO A 6 11.11 45.93 27.65
C PRO A 6 10.44 45.43 26.36
N THR A 7 9.12 45.28 26.50
CA THR A 7 8.06 45.63 25.54
C THR A 7 7.94 44.82 24.24
N GLN A 8 6.87 44.02 24.18
CA GLN A 8 6.07 43.83 22.95
C GLN A 8 5.12 45.05 22.77
N PRO A 9 4.30 45.22 21.70
CA PRO A 9 4.06 44.38 20.51
C PRO A 9 3.93 45.17 19.19
N ALA A 10 3.60 44.45 18.09
CA ALA A 10 2.70 44.87 16.99
C ALA A 10 3.22 44.54 15.58
N MET A 11 3.75 43.33 15.34
CA MET A 11 3.87 42.80 13.97
C MET A 11 3.59 41.29 13.91
N LEU A 12 2.60 40.82 14.67
CA LEU A 12 2.22 39.40 14.66
C LEU A 12 0.70 39.21 14.75
N ARG A 13 -0.07 39.94 13.94
CA ARG A 13 -1.53 39.75 13.85
C ARG A 13 -2.08 39.49 12.45
N VAL A 14 -1.25 39.51 11.40
CA VAL A 14 -1.74 39.34 10.02
C VAL A 14 -1.57 37.92 9.47
N VAL A 15 -0.65 37.11 10.02
CA VAL A 15 -0.38 35.77 9.46
C VAL A 15 -1.27 34.66 10.03
N VAL A 16 -1.91 34.86 11.20
CA VAL A 16 -2.69 33.79 11.86
C VAL A 16 -4.13 33.71 11.34
N LEU A 17 -4.64 34.74 10.66
CA LEU A 17 -6.04 34.76 10.19
C LEU A 17 -6.26 34.12 8.81
N LEU A 18 -5.20 33.80 8.05
CA LEU A 18 -5.34 33.18 6.72
C LEU A 18 -5.34 31.64 6.75
N SER A 19 -5.02 31.02 7.90
CA SER A 19 -4.92 29.56 8.01
C SER A 19 -6.19 28.88 8.53
N PHE A 20 -7.19 29.64 9.00
CA PHE A 20 -8.40 29.08 9.60
C PHE A 20 -9.62 29.04 8.69
N TRP A 21 -9.62 29.76 7.56
CA TRP A 21 -10.76 29.77 6.63
C TRP A 21 -10.68 28.71 5.51
N GLY A 22 -9.50 28.09 5.30
CA GLY A 22 -9.34 27.03 4.30
C GLY A 22 -9.75 25.63 4.78
N LEU A 23 -9.74 25.38 6.09
CA LEU A 23 -10.10 24.08 6.67
C LEU A 23 -11.60 23.94 6.99
N SER A 24 -12.34 25.04 7.16
CA SER A 24 -13.77 24.96 7.49
C SER A 24 -14.63 24.58 6.28
N LEU A 25 -14.23 24.98 5.06
CA LEU A 25 -15.02 24.71 3.84
C LEU A 25 -14.95 23.26 3.34
N CYS A 26 -13.96 22.48 3.79
CA CYS A 26 -13.89 21.05 3.45
C CYS A 26 -14.61 20.15 4.47
N TYR A 27 -14.89 20.65 5.68
CA TYR A 27 -15.48 19.82 6.75
C TYR A 27 -17.02 19.77 6.69
N ASP A 28 -17.68 20.85 6.27
CA ASP A 28 -19.15 20.89 6.18
C ASP A 28 -19.74 20.12 4.97
N SER A 29 -18.89 19.66 4.04
CA SER A 29 -19.30 18.80 2.92
C SER A 29 -18.92 17.32 3.10
N LEU A 30 -18.30 16.97 4.24
CA LEU A 30 -18.09 15.58 4.64
C LEU A 30 -19.36 15.01 5.28
N ALA A 31 -20.48 15.07 4.57
CA ALA A 31 -21.50 14.04 4.72
C ALA A 31 -20.89 12.77 4.15
N VAL A 32 -20.10 12.08 4.99
CA VAL A 32 -19.33 10.89 4.68
C VAL A 32 -20.25 9.84 4.03
N PRO A 33 -20.28 9.68 2.70
CA PRO A 33 -21.32 8.87 2.06
C PRO A 33 -21.14 7.36 2.29
N TRP A 34 -20.01 6.96 2.89
CA TRP A 34 -19.66 5.56 3.15
C TRP A 34 -20.11 5.04 4.53
N VAL A 35 -20.85 5.84 5.32
CA VAL A 35 -21.46 5.42 6.60
C VAL A 35 -22.96 5.17 6.43
N THR A 36 -23.33 4.50 5.35
CA THR A 36 -24.53 3.67 5.36
C THR A 36 -24.01 2.25 5.35
N GLY A 37 -24.46 1.39 6.26
CA GLY A 37 -23.98 0.01 6.41
C GLY A 37 -24.28 -0.93 5.23
N THR A 38 -24.44 -0.37 4.03
CA THR A 38 -24.48 -1.07 2.75
C THR A 38 -23.08 -1.14 2.20
N ASP A 39 -22.65 -2.34 1.84
CA ASP A 39 -21.33 -2.67 1.30
C ASP A 39 -20.81 -1.60 0.32
N ASN A 40 -19.85 -0.77 0.77
CA ASN A 40 -19.29 0.35 -0.02
C ASN A 40 -18.42 -0.14 -1.18
N MET A 41 -18.24 -1.46 -1.28
CA MET A 41 -17.37 -2.11 -2.25
C MET A 41 -18.04 -3.34 -2.87
N PRO A 42 -19.21 -3.18 -3.52
CA PRO A 42 -19.94 -4.32 -4.12
C PRO A 42 -19.12 -5.05 -5.20
N LEU A 43 -18.08 -4.40 -5.73
CA LEU A 43 -17.16 -4.96 -6.71
C LEU A 43 -15.94 -5.68 -6.10
N THR A 44 -15.66 -5.49 -4.82
CA THR A 44 -14.46 -6.09 -4.19
C THR A 44 -14.64 -7.59 -4.01
N VAL A 45 -15.78 -8.05 -3.49
CA VAL A 45 -16.06 -9.48 -3.34
C VAL A 45 -15.94 -10.25 -4.66
N PRO A 46 -16.63 -9.86 -5.75
CA PRO A 46 -16.51 -10.58 -7.02
C PRO A 46 -15.09 -10.50 -7.60
N MET A 47 -14.36 -9.40 -7.41
CA MET A 47 -12.98 -9.29 -7.86
C MET A 47 -12.04 -10.21 -7.09
N GLN A 48 -12.17 -10.28 -5.75
CA GLN A 48 -11.40 -11.20 -4.92
C GLN A 48 -11.68 -12.67 -5.29
N GLN A 49 -12.95 -13.01 -5.54
CA GLN A 49 -13.30 -14.35 -6.02
C GLN A 49 -12.67 -14.66 -7.38
N LYS A 50 -12.63 -13.68 -8.30
CA LYS A 50 -11.98 -13.83 -9.60
C LYS A 50 -10.48 -14.05 -9.46
N ILE A 51 -9.80 -13.24 -8.65
CA ILE A 51 -8.37 -13.39 -8.35
C ILE A 51 -8.11 -14.77 -7.74
N PHE A 52 -8.91 -15.18 -6.75
CA PHE A 52 -8.76 -16.46 -6.08
C PHE A 52 -8.85 -17.64 -7.04
N ARG A 53 -9.88 -17.69 -7.88
CA ARG A 53 -10.06 -18.77 -8.88
C ARG A 53 -8.95 -18.77 -9.92
N HIS A 54 -8.47 -17.59 -10.32
CA HIS A 54 -7.37 -17.46 -11.26
C HIS A 54 -6.06 -18.01 -10.69
N GLN A 55 -5.75 -17.74 -9.43
CA GLN A 55 -4.50 -18.17 -8.78
C GLN A 55 -4.53 -19.64 -8.29
N HIS A 56 -5.72 -20.25 -8.16
CA HIS A 56 -5.89 -21.63 -7.67
C HIS A 56 -6.56 -22.54 -8.72
N PRO A 57 -5.85 -22.88 -9.82
CA PRO A 57 -6.37 -23.82 -10.81
C PRO A 57 -6.53 -25.21 -10.21
N ARG A 58 -7.49 -25.99 -10.74
CA ARG A 58 -7.71 -27.38 -10.29
C ARG A 58 -6.54 -28.30 -10.63
N ASP A 59 -5.84 -28.03 -11.73
CA ASP A 59 -4.65 -28.77 -12.14
C ASP A 59 -3.49 -27.79 -12.38
N CYS A 60 -2.51 -27.80 -11.48
CA CYS A 60 -1.32 -26.96 -11.57
C CYS A 60 -0.38 -27.36 -12.73
N ARG A 61 -0.51 -28.57 -13.29
CA ARG A 61 0.37 -29.04 -14.38
C ARG A 61 -0.04 -28.50 -15.74
N ALA A 62 -1.33 -28.17 -15.90
CA ALA A 62 -1.91 -27.74 -17.16
C ALA A 62 -1.90 -26.22 -17.37
N VAL A 63 -1.45 -25.44 -16.38
CA VAL A 63 -1.49 -23.97 -16.43
C VAL A 63 -0.10 -23.35 -16.65
N PRO A 64 -0.02 -22.25 -17.41
CA PRO A 64 1.21 -21.49 -17.52
C PRO A 64 1.43 -20.61 -16.28
N PHE A 65 2.68 -20.46 -15.87
CA PHE A 65 3.09 -19.62 -14.73
C PHE A 65 3.84 -18.38 -15.21
N LEU A 66 3.62 -17.27 -14.49
CA LEU A 66 4.50 -16.11 -14.51
C LEU A 66 5.38 -16.18 -13.25
N VAL A 67 6.64 -16.53 -13.43
CA VAL A 67 7.61 -16.61 -12.32
C VAL A 67 8.10 -15.20 -12.00
N TRP A 68 7.94 -14.77 -10.75
CA TRP A 68 8.34 -13.45 -10.26
C TRP A 68 9.38 -13.58 -9.16
N HIS A 69 10.55 -12.98 -9.36
CA HIS A 69 11.59 -12.94 -8.33
C HIS A 69 11.42 -11.70 -7.47
N MET A 70 11.26 -11.88 -6.16
CA MET A 70 11.32 -10.75 -5.25
C MET A 70 12.74 -10.22 -5.18
N HIS A 71 12.87 -8.91 -5.32
CA HIS A 71 14.13 -8.19 -5.18
C HIS A 71 14.26 -7.66 -3.75
N ASN A 72 15.45 -7.20 -3.35
CA ASN A 72 15.64 -6.62 -2.02
C ASN A 72 15.25 -5.14 -2.02
N TYR A 73 13.98 -4.84 -2.30
CA TYR A 73 13.45 -3.49 -2.14
C TYR A 73 12.90 -3.26 -0.73
N THR A 74 12.35 -2.08 -0.48
CA THR A 74 11.52 -1.87 0.72
C THR A 74 10.22 -2.65 0.58
N LEU A 75 9.60 -3.03 1.71
CA LEU A 75 8.35 -3.78 1.73
C LEU A 75 7.26 -3.14 0.85
N ALA A 76 7.13 -1.81 0.91
CA ALA A 76 6.14 -1.09 0.12
C ALA A 76 6.40 -1.20 -1.40
N ALA A 77 7.66 -1.10 -1.82
CA ALA A 77 8.04 -1.26 -3.22
C ALA A 77 7.78 -2.69 -3.70
N ASP A 78 8.12 -3.70 -2.91
CA ASP A 78 7.83 -5.09 -3.24
C ASP A 78 6.33 -5.37 -3.35
N LEU A 79 5.51 -4.84 -2.44
CA LEU A 79 4.05 -4.96 -2.53
C LEU A 79 3.49 -4.32 -3.79
N HIS A 80 4.02 -3.17 -4.19
CA HIS A 80 3.62 -2.51 -5.43
C HIS A 80 4.00 -3.35 -6.67
N MET A 81 5.23 -3.89 -6.68
CA MET A 81 5.70 -4.75 -7.77
C MET A 81 4.93 -6.08 -7.85
N LEU A 82 4.56 -6.67 -6.70
CA LEU A 82 3.71 -7.85 -6.65
C LEU A 82 2.31 -7.56 -7.18
N SER A 83 1.74 -6.40 -6.85
CA SER A 83 0.44 -5.98 -7.36
C SER A 83 0.45 -5.84 -8.88
N TRP A 84 1.51 -5.24 -9.43
CA TRP A 84 1.72 -5.16 -10.87
C TRP A 84 1.91 -6.54 -11.51
N GLY A 85 2.73 -7.40 -10.89
CA GLY A 85 2.96 -8.77 -11.35
C GLY A 85 1.67 -9.60 -11.39
N LEU A 86 0.81 -9.47 -10.38
CA LEU A 86 -0.49 -10.13 -10.33
C LEU A 86 -1.40 -9.65 -11.46
N ALA A 87 -1.52 -8.34 -11.67
CA ALA A 87 -2.32 -7.78 -12.76
C ALA A 87 -1.83 -8.27 -14.13
N LYS A 88 -0.51 -8.30 -14.34
CA LYS A 88 0.10 -8.82 -15.57
C LYS A 88 -0.19 -10.31 -15.77
N ALA A 89 -0.01 -11.14 -14.73
CA ALA A 89 -0.30 -12.56 -14.78
C ALA A 89 -1.78 -12.83 -15.15
N MET A 90 -2.70 -12.07 -14.54
CA MET A 90 -4.13 -12.16 -14.86
C MET A 90 -4.45 -11.79 -16.30
N ASN A 91 -3.86 -10.71 -16.82
CA ASN A 91 -4.05 -10.29 -18.21
C ASN A 91 -3.50 -11.31 -19.22
N GLU A 92 -2.42 -12.01 -18.86
CA GLU A 92 -1.80 -13.04 -19.72
C GLU A 92 -2.41 -14.45 -19.52
N GLY A 93 -3.40 -14.62 -18.65
CA GLY A 93 -3.97 -15.94 -18.36
C GLY A 93 -3.01 -16.89 -17.62
N LYS A 94 -2.03 -16.34 -16.89
CA LYS A 94 -0.99 -17.09 -16.16
C LYS A 94 -1.19 -17.01 -14.66
N VAL A 95 -0.81 -18.06 -13.93
CA VAL A 95 -0.74 -18.04 -12.46
C VAL A 95 0.53 -17.31 -12.02
N LEU A 96 0.43 -16.41 -11.04
CA LEU A 96 1.62 -15.72 -10.53
C LEU A 96 2.34 -16.64 -9.54
N PHE A 97 3.61 -16.94 -9.80
CA PHE A 97 4.44 -17.72 -8.90
C PHE A 97 5.56 -16.86 -8.32
N VAL A 98 5.49 -16.56 -7.03
CA VAL A 98 6.44 -15.66 -6.37
C VAL A 98 7.59 -16.45 -5.76
N VAL A 99 8.79 -16.21 -6.25
CA VAL A 99 10.03 -16.77 -5.73
C VAL A 99 10.62 -15.79 -4.73
N GLN A 100 10.47 -16.11 -3.45
CA GLN A 100 11.21 -15.44 -2.40
C GLN A 100 12.58 -16.10 -2.28
N ARG A 101 13.64 -15.30 -2.40
CA ARG A 101 14.96 -15.75 -1.94
C ARG A 101 14.88 -15.76 -0.42
N TRP A 102 14.63 -16.94 0.17
CA TRP A 102 14.82 -17.15 1.60
C TRP A 102 16.29 -16.87 1.91
N LYS A 103 16.61 -15.65 2.32
CA LYS A 103 17.78 -15.45 3.17
C LYS A 103 17.39 -16.08 4.48
N HIS A 104 17.97 -17.23 4.80
CA HIS A 104 17.88 -17.79 6.14
C HIS A 104 18.19 -16.64 7.12
N ALA A 105 17.19 -16.24 7.90
CA ALA A 105 17.36 -15.30 9.01
C ALA A 105 18.15 -15.95 10.16
N THR A 106 18.58 -17.20 9.99
CA THR A 106 19.62 -17.85 10.77
C THR A 106 20.92 -17.79 9.97
N GLY A 107 22.00 -17.27 10.56
CA GLY A 107 23.34 -17.17 9.93
C GLY A 107 24.01 -18.50 9.63
N ALA A 108 23.26 -19.53 9.23
CA ALA A 108 23.76 -20.82 8.81
C ALA A 108 23.66 -20.90 7.27
N SER A 109 24.80 -20.85 6.62
CA SER A 109 24.93 -21.25 5.22
C SER A 109 24.42 -22.69 5.04
N PRO A 110 23.75 -23.02 3.93
CA PRO A 110 23.41 -24.41 3.62
C PRO A 110 24.70 -25.25 3.55
N PRO A 111 24.70 -26.51 4.05
CA PRO A 111 25.85 -27.39 3.89
C PRO A 111 26.12 -27.57 2.38
N GLY A 112 27.36 -27.29 1.98
CA GLY A 112 27.81 -27.52 0.62
C GLY A 112 27.78 -29.01 0.27
N PRO A 113 27.73 -29.37 -1.03
CA PRO A 113 27.87 -30.75 -1.44
C PRO A 113 29.30 -31.21 -1.14
N GLU A 114 29.44 -32.20 -0.25
CA GLU A 114 30.62 -33.06 -0.15
C GLU A 114 30.60 -34.12 -1.26
#